data_AF-K9TZJ5-F1
#
_entry.id   AF-K9TZJ5-F1
#
_cell.length_a   1.000
_cell.length_b   1.000
_cell.length_c   1.000
_cell.angle_alpha   90.00
_cell.angle_beta   90.00
_cell.angle_gamma   90.00
#
_symmetry.space_group_name_H-M   'P 1'
#
loop_
_entity.id
_entity.type
_entity.pdbx_description
1 polymer ?
#
loop_
_entity_poly.entity_id
_entity_poly.type
_entity_poly.pdbx_seq_one_letter_code
_entity_poly.pdbx_strand_id
1 'polypeptide(L)'
;MPKRRIERIAAVISIVSFGGSMIFGAVQAVSSGLNQAEVIPQPTAAAKPSPVSLPNSKMQAQAREYEIVLKSEPNNQIALEGLVDVRLQMQDRQAAIQPLEKLVKLNPSKQEYKTLLAQVKQEVSKKVKS
;
A
#
# COMPACT_ATOMS: atom_id res chain seq x y z
N MET A 1 -5.60 -34.67 -44.06
CA MET A 1 -5.01 -33.33 -43.81
C MET A 1 -5.30 -32.46 -45.03
N PRO A 2 -5.77 -31.20 -44.89
CA PRO A 2 -4.92 -30.10 -44.41
C PRO A 2 -5.56 -29.13 -43.41
N LYS A 3 -4.66 -28.35 -42.79
CA LYS A 3 -4.84 -27.32 -41.74
C LYS A 3 -5.25 -25.96 -42.33
N ARG A 4 -5.48 -24.95 -41.45
CA ARG A 4 -5.28 -23.47 -41.59
C ARG A 4 -6.63 -22.68 -41.52
N ARG A 5 -6.85 -21.55 -40.80
CA ARG A 5 -6.00 -20.64 -39.99
C ARG A 5 -6.86 -19.93 -38.93
N ILE A 6 -6.15 -19.48 -37.91
CA ILE A 6 -6.52 -18.46 -36.92
C ILE A 6 -6.99 -17.19 -37.66
N GLU A 7 -8.23 -16.75 -37.38
CA GLU A 7 -8.63 -15.37 -37.55
C GLU A 7 -8.97 -14.82 -36.17
N ARG A 8 -8.03 -14.05 -35.61
CA ARG A 8 -8.34 -13.08 -34.57
C ARG A 8 -8.59 -11.75 -35.26
N ILE A 9 -9.51 -10.98 -34.65
CA ILE A 9 -9.69 -9.53 -34.72
C ILE A 9 -10.77 -9.04 -35.70
N ALA A 10 -11.95 -8.77 -35.14
CA ALA A 10 -12.69 -7.51 -35.32
C ALA A 10 -13.45 -7.29 -34.00
N ALA A 11 -12.97 -6.43 -33.10
CA ALA A 11 -13.25 -4.98 -33.08
C ALA A 11 -14.76 -4.72 -32.86
N VAL A 12 -15.24 -4.43 -31.64
CA VAL A 12 -15.17 -3.14 -30.93
C VAL A 12 -16.34 -2.21 -31.29
N ILE A 13 -17.03 -1.72 -30.24
CA ILE A 13 -17.91 -0.52 -30.13
C ILE A 13 -19.45 -0.73 -30.16
N SER A 14 -20.05 -0.02 -29.19
CA SER A 14 -21.44 0.51 -29.12
C SER A 14 -22.38 -0.36 -28.27
N ILE A 15 -23.05 0.10 -27.21
CA ILE A 15 -23.67 1.41 -26.95
C ILE A 15 -23.71 1.71 -25.44
N VAL A 16 -23.46 2.97 -25.14
CA VAL A 16 -23.67 3.69 -23.89
C VAL A 16 -25.18 3.84 -23.62
N SER A 17 -25.61 3.52 -22.39
CA SER A 17 -26.59 4.26 -21.57
C SER A 17 -27.59 3.37 -20.83
N PHE A 18 -27.55 3.53 -19.50
CA PHE A 18 -28.75 3.65 -18.68
C PHE A 18 -29.61 2.39 -18.49
N GLY A 19 -28.99 1.39 -17.84
CA GLY A 19 -29.71 0.36 -17.07
C GLY A 19 -29.22 0.41 -15.63
N GLY A 20 -29.48 1.53 -14.94
CA GLY A 20 -29.28 1.61 -13.51
C GLY A 20 -30.08 0.54 -12.78
N SER A 21 -29.47 0.01 -11.72
CA SER A 21 -30.15 -0.58 -10.56
C SER A 21 -30.52 -2.06 -10.58
N MET A 22 -29.61 -3.03 -10.85
CA MET A 22 -29.73 -4.42 -10.31
C MET A 22 -28.42 -5.19 -10.01
N ILE A 23 -27.22 -4.63 -10.12
CA ILE A 23 -25.96 -5.38 -9.82
C ILE A 23 -25.47 -5.16 -8.38
N PHE A 24 -26.37 -5.27 -7.40
CA PHE A 24 -25.96 -5.33 -5.98
C PHE A 24 -26.64 -6.46 -5.19
N GLY A 25 -27.69 -7.10 -5.72
CA GLY A 25 -28.38 -8.21 -5.06
C GLY A 25 -27.80 -9.60 -5.31
N ALA A 26 -27.11 -9.82 -6.43
CA ALA A 26 -26.61 -11.15 -6.80
C ALA A 26 -25.42 -11.65 -5.96
N VAL A 27 -24.72 -10.75 -5.25
CA VAL A 27 -23.55 -11.13 -4.45
C VAL A 27 -23.94 -11.78 -3.12
N GLN A 28 -25.12 -11.49 -2.57
CA GLN A 28 -25.57 -12.02 -1.27
C GLN A 28 -26.33 -13.36 -1.36
N ALA A 29 -26.83 -13.76 -2.53
CA ALA A 29 -27.53 -15.05 -2.71
C ALA A 29 -26.57 -16.23 -2.97
N VAL A 30 -25.31 -15.96 -3.31
CA VAL A 30 -24.28 -16.98 -3.60
C VAL A 30 -23.77 -17.67 -2.32
N SER A 31 -23.92 -17.05 -1.15
CA SER A 31 -23.39 -17.62 0.10
C SER A 31 -24.27 -18.72 0.75
N SER A 32 -25.50 -18.93 0.26
CA SER A 32 -26.43 -19.90 0.88
C SER A 32 -26.61 -21.20 0.07
N GLY A 33 -25.91 -21.36 -1.06
CA GLY A 33 -26.23 -22.38 -2.08
C GLY A 33 -25.21 -23.51 -2.27
N LEU A 34 -24.29 -23.76 -1.34
CA LEU A 34 -23.39 -24.92 -1.39
C LEU A 34 -24.09 -26.21 -0.93
N ASN A 35 -25.10 -26.63 -1.68
CA ASN A 35 -25.56 -28.02 -1.75
C ASN A 35 -26.26 -28.23 -3.10
N GLN A 36 -25.47 -28.27 -4.18
CA GLN A 36 -25.57 -29.24 -5.28
C GLN A 36 -24.53 -28.94 -6.38
N ALA A 37 -24.09 -30.02 -7.04
CA ALA A 37 -22.80 -30.19 -7.69
C ALA A 37 -22.75 -29.79 -9.19
N GLU A 38 -21.52 -29.86 -9.73
CA GLU A 38 -21.08 -29.82 -11.14
C GLU A 38 -20.98 -28.41 -11.78
N VAL A 39 -19.84 -27.90 -12.29
CA VAL A 39 -18.81 -28.43 -13.22
C VAL A 39 -17.48 -27.63 -13.06
N ILE A 40 -16.30 -28.27 -13.21
CA ILE A 40 -14.90 -27.75 -13.06
C ILE A 40 -14.28 -27.55 -14.48
N PRO A 41 -13.40 -26.56 -14.84
CA PRO A 41 -12.09 -26.34 -14.21
C PRO A 41 -11.51 -24.90 -14.06
N GLN A 42 -10.64 -24.85 -13.06
CA GLN A 42 -9.73 -23.80 -12.61
C GLN A 42 -8.72 -23.36 -13.70
N PRO A 43 -8.23 -22.10 -13.64
CA PRO A 43 -6.79 -21.87 -13.69
C PRO A 43 -6.33 -21.22 -12.37
N THR A 44 -5.33 -21.86 -11.80
CA THR A 44 -4.55 -21.51 -10.60
C THR A 44 -4.12 -20.04 -10.56
N ALA A 45 -4.47 -19.33 -9.48
CA ALA A 45 -3.53 -18.51 -8.68
C ALA A 45 -4.27 -17.74 -7.57
N ALA A 46 -3.54 -17.54 -6.48
CA ALA A 46 -3.84 -16.69 -5.33
C ALA A 46 -4.88 -17.22 -4.34
N ALA A 47 -4.38 -18.01 -3.39
CA ALA A 47 -4.80 -17.91 -2.01
C ALA A 47 -5.07 -16.42 -1.69
N LYS A 48 -6.30 -16.06 -1.35
CA LYS A 48 -6.56 -14.79 -0.66
C LYS A 48 -6.16 -15.02 0.79
N PRO A 49 -5.06 -14.45 1.29
CA PRO A 49 -4.94 -14.31 2.72
C PRO A 49 -5.96 -13.24 3.12
N SER A 50 -6.83 -13.59 4.05
CA SER A 50 -7.71 -12.68 4.78
C SER A 50 -6.97 -11.39 5.11
N PRO A 51 -7.46 -10.18 4.78
CA PRO A 51 -6.87 -8.98 5.33
C PRO A 51 -7.45 -8.80 6.73
N VAL A 52 -7.04 -9.66 7.67
CA VAL A 52 -6.82 -9.17 9.04
C VAL A 52 -5.56 -8.31 8.94
N SER A 53 -5.67 -7.17 8.25
CA SER A 53 -4.58 -6.23 8.13
C SER A 53 -4.42 -5.59 9.49
N LEU A 54 -3.55 -6.18 10.30
CA LEU A 54 -2.99 -5.56 11.48
C LEU A 54 -2.65 -4.10 11.12
N PRO A 55 -3.03 -3.09 11.92
CA PRO A 55 -2.76 -1.68 11.65
C PRO A 55 -1.30 -1.42 11.20
N ASN A 56 -0.35 -2.16 11.79
CA ASN A 56 1.06 -2.11 11.43
C ASN A 56 1.36 -2.48 9.97
N SER A 57 0.59 -3.38 9.35
CA SER A 57 0.76 -3.76 7.94
C SER A 57 0.40 -2.63 6.99
N LYS A 58 -0.60 -1.79 7.33
CA LYS A 58 -0.97 -0.63 6.52
C LYS A 58 0.09 0.46 6.61
N MET A 59 0.57 0.73 7.82
CA MET A 59 1.62 1.74 8.06
C MET A 59 2.94 1.33 7.41
N GLN A 60 3.29 0.05 7.43
CA GLN A 60 4.48 -0.42 6.72
C GLN A 60 4.36 -0.29 5.20
N ALA A 61 3.16 -0.44 4.63
CA ALA A 61 2.92 -0.15 3.22
C ALA A 61 3.11 1.34 2.93
N GLN A 62 2.55 2.23 3.77
CA GLN A 62 2.69 3.68 3.63
C GLN A 62 4.16 4.15 3.75
N ALA A 63 4.92 3.58 4.69
CA ALA A 63 6.36 3.86 4.81
C ALA A 63 7.10 3.49 3.51
N ARG A 64 6.78 2.34 2.91
CA ARG A 64 7.36 1.93 1.62
C ARG A 64 6.99 2.85 0.48
N GLU A 65 5.77 3.37 0.44
CA GLU A 65 5.36 4.34 -0.59
C GLU A 65 6.21 5.61 -0.53
N TYR A 66 6.43 6.17 0.66
CA TYR A 66 7.33 7.31 0.82
C TYR A 66 8.78 6.97 0.46
N GLU A 67 9.27 5.78 0.82
CA GLU A 67 10.61 5.34 0.41
C GLU A 67 10.76 5.25 -1.11
N ILE A 68 9.72 4.83 -1.83
CA ILE A 68 9.73 4.81 -3.30
C ILE A 68 9.84 6.23 -3.85
N VAL A 69 9.06 7.18 -3.31
CA VAL A 69 9.17 8.59 -3.72
C VAL A 69 10.57 9.12 -3.45
N LEU A 70 11.16 8.81 -2.29
CA LEU A 70 12.50 9.25 -1.90
C LEU A 70 13.63 8.63 -2.72
N LYS A 71 13.41 7.49 -3.39
CA LYS A 71 14.38 6.95 -4.36
C LYS A 71 14.51 7.85 -5.58
N SER A 72 13.38 8.38 -6.05
CA SER A 72 13.33 9.29 -7.19
C SER A 72 13.66 10.73 -6.79
N GLU A 73 13.21 11.15 -5.60
CA GLU A 73 13.34 12.51 -5.09
C GLU A 73 13.93 12.52 -3.67
N PRO A 74 15.26 12.35 -3.52
CA PRO A 74 15.89 12.13 -2.20
C PRO A 74 15.74 13.29 -1.21
N ASN A 75 15.42 14.48 -1.71
CA ASN A 75 15.27 15.71 -0.94
C ASN A 75 13.81 16.18 -0.89
N ASN A 76 12.84 15.36 -1.33
CA ASN A 76 11.43 15.70 -1.23
C ASN A 76 11.02 15.78 0.25
N GLN A 77 10.80 17.00 0.72
CA GLN A 77 10.49 17.28 2.11
C GLN A 77 9.18 16.59 2.55
N ILE A 78 8.17 16.55 1.69
CA ILE A 78 6.86 15.95 2.00
C ILE A 78 7.03 14.44 2.23
N ALA A 79 7.80 13.77 1.37
CA ALA A 79 8.05 12.35 1.51
C ALA A 79 8.95 12.04 2.73
N LEU A 80 9.92 12.91 3.04
CA LEU A 80 10.73 12.77 4.25
C LEU A 80 9.88 12.94 5.52
N GLU A 81 9.02 13.96 5.58
CA GLU A 81 8.10 14.20 6.70
C GLU A 81 7.14 13.02 6.88
N GLY A 82 6.46 12.60 5.80
CA GLY A 82 5.54 11.47 5.85
C GLY A 82 6.21 10.17 6.29
N LEU A 83 7.46 9.92 5.86
CA LEU A 83 8.21 8.75 6.32
C LEU A 83 8.57 8.83 7.80
N VAL A 84 8.95 10.01 8.32
CA VAL A 84 9.19 10.22 9.75
C VAL A 84 7.93 9.92 10.54
N ASP A 85 6.80 10.52 10.16
CA ASP A 85 5.54 10.41 10.89
C ASP A 85 5.09 8.95 10.99
N VAL A 86 5.08 8.23 9.86
CA VAL A 86 4.70 6.82 9.83
C VAL A 86 5.64 5.98 10.70
N ARG A 87 6.96 6.19 10.62
CA ARG A 87 7.93 5.45 11.43
C ARG A 87 7.76 5.72 12.92
N LEU A 88 7.49 6.97 13.32
CA LEU A 88 7.22 7.32 14.71
C LEU A 88 5.93 6.69 15.23
N GLN A 89 4.86 6.68 14.42
CA GLN A 89 3.61 6.00 14.78
C GLN A 89 3.80 4.49 14.90
N MET A 90 4.66 3.88 14.08
CA MET A 90 5.06 2.47 14.19
C MET A 90 6.00 2.18 15.38
N GLN A 91 6.33 3.20 16.18
CA GLN A 91 7.35 3.14 17.24
C GLN A 91 8.76 2.76 16.75
N ASP A 92 9.00 2.82 15.44
CA ASP A 92 10.31 2.62 14.82
C ASP A 92 11.11 3.92 14.84
N ARG A 93 11.39 4.36 16.07
CA ARG A 93 12.13 5.60 16.35
C ARG A 93 13.54 5.55 15.78
N GLN A 94 14.16 4.37 15.73
CA GLN A 94 15.50 4.19 15.18
C GLN A 94 15.52 4.49 13.68
N ALA A 95 14.57 3.94 12.92
CA ALA A 95 14.48 4.22 11.50
C ALA A 95 14.08 5.67 11.21
N ALA A 96 13.32 6.34 12.09
CA ALA A 96 12.92 7.74 11.90
C ALA A 96 14.10 8.74 11.95
N ILE A 97 15.23 8.39 12.57
CA ILE A 97 16.39 9.30 12.74
C ILE A 97 16.94 9.76 11.39
N GLN A 98 17.19 8.84 10.45
CA GLN A 98 17.88 9.18 9.20
C GLN A 98 17.07 10.18 8.33
N PRO A 99 15.76 9.96 8.05
CA PRO A 99 14.95 10.95 7.33
C PRO A 99 14.86 12.29 8.06
N LEU A 100 14.80 12.28 9.39
CA LEU A 100 14.72 13.50 10.20
C LEU A 100 16.03 14.30 10.20
N GLU A 101 17.19 13.64 10.18
CA GLU A 101 18.48 14.31 9.97
C GLU A 101 18.56 15.00 8.61
N LYS A 102 18.00 14.38 7.56
CA LYS A 102 17.89 15.03 6.24
C LYS A 102 17.01 16.27 6.31
N LEU A 103 15.85 16.20 6.97
CA LEU A 103 14.98 17.37 7.15
C LEU A 103 15.69 18.54 7.84
N VAL A 104 16.47 18.26 8.89
CA VAL A 104 17.28 19.29 9.58
C VAL A 104 18.34 19.90 8.65
N LYS A 105 18.99 19.08 7.81
CA LYS A 105 20.00 19.56 6.86
C LYS A 105 19.40 20.42 5.74
N LEU A 106 18.23 20.02 5.24
CA LEU A 106 17.52 20.76 4.18
C LEU A 106 16.91 22.06 4.71
N ASN A 107 16.44 22.05 5.97
CA ASN A 107 15.77 23.19 6.61
C ASN A 107 16.41 23.54 7.97
N PRO A 108 17.63 24.09 7.98
CA PRO A 108 18.36 24.37 9.22
C PRO A 108 17.71 25.48 10.07
N SER A 109 16.83 26.30 9.49
CA SER A 109 16.05 27.33 10.19
C SER A 109 14.85 26.74 10.94
N LYS A 110 14.34 25.56 10.54
CA LYS A 110 13.16 24.95 11.14
C LYS A 110 13.51 24.23 12.44
N GLN A 111 13.33 24.94 13.55
CA GLN A 111 13.71 24.46 14.88
C GLN A 111 12.97 23.18 15.29
N GLU A 112 11.73 23.00 14.83
CA GLU A 112 10.89 21.83 15.09
C GLU A 112 11.60 20.51 14.75
N TYR A 113 12.28 20.43 13.60
CA TYR A 113 12.99 19.20 13.22
C TYR A 113 14.19 18.91 14.13
N LYS A 114 14.88 19.94 14.60
CA LYS A 114 16.02 19.78 15.52
C LYS A 114 15.54 19.27 16.87
N THR A 115 14.45 19.84 17.38
CA THR A 115 13.83 19.41 18.64
C THR A 115 13.34 17.97 18.53
N LEU A 116 12.62 17.64 17.46
CA LEU A 116 12.14 16.28 17.22
C LEU A 116 13.30 15.29 17.11
N LEU A 117 14.38 15.66 16.41
CA LEU A 117 15.56 14.80 16.26
C LEU A 117 16.24 14.53 17.61
N ALA A 118 16.41 15.57 18.42
CA ALA A 118 16.98 15.44 19.75
C ALA A 118 16.13 14.51 20.64
N GLN A 119 14.81 14.69 20.62
CA GLN A 119 13.87 13.85 21.37
C GLN A 119 13.96 12.38 20.95
N VAL A 120 13.86 12.11 19.64
CA VAL A 120 13.90 10.74 19.10
C VAL A 120 15.23 10.05 19.44
N LYS A 121 16.35 10.75 19.29
CA LYS A 121 17.69 10.22 19.68
C LYS A 121 17.77 9.94 21.18
N GLN A 122 17.22 10.79 22.02
CA GLN A 122 17.21 10.60 23.46
C GLN A 122 16.39 9.37 23.85
N GLU A 123 15.20 9.18 23.28
CA GLU A 123 14.32 8.04 23.56
C GLU A 123 14.94 6.71 23.13
N VAL A 124 15.56 6.67 21.94
CA VAL A 124 16.34 5.51 21.49
C VAL A 124 17.46 5.20 22.48
N SER A 125 18.23 6.22 22.87
CA SER A 125 19.35 6.07 23.81
C SER A 125 18.89 5.56 25.19
N LYS A 126 17.73 6.01 25.67
CA LYS A 126 17.12 5.54 26.92
C LYS A 126 16.68 4.08 26.80
N LYS A 127 16.03 3.69 25.70
CA LYS A 127 15.57 2.32 25.46
C LYS A 127 16.73 1.31 25.38
N VAL A 128 17.90 1.72 24.89
CA VAL A 128 19.10 0.86 24.82
C VAL A 128 19.75 0.65 26.20
N LYS A 129 19.56 1.58 27.14
CA LYS A 129 20.18 1.54 28.48
C LYS A 129 19.29 0.90 29.55
N SER A 130 18.06 0.52 29.21
CA SER A 130 17.07 -0.08 30.11
C SER A 130 16.97 -1.58 29.88
#